data_AF-A0AAQ0EC34-F1
#
_entry.id   AF-A0AAQ0EC34-F1
#
_cell.length_a   1.000
_cell.length_b   1.000
_cell.length_c   1.000
_cell.angle_alpha   90.00
_cell.angle_beta   90.00
_cell.angle_gamma   90.00
#
_symmetry.space_group_name_H-M   'P 1'
#
loop_
_entity.id
_entity.type
_entity.pdbx_description
1 polymer ?
#
loop_
_entity_poly.entity_id
_entity_poly.type
_entity_poly.pdbx_seq_one_letter_code
_entity_poly.pdbx_strand_id
1 'polypeptide(L)'
;MTPAEYSALAHPRLSHPARSLYTLQLRRLVLENQLARLNYPELGRALAVVDPGDPCGFSFQVNARQLTELFDELMEAGLLQVEAQPESEHYHQCPFQLPLLTQKLRSPLPERPFQMHLQWRPDEELPALARLCGVIDASYSEEDLGEFIAYWLGRPEVFDSQHQWMLKFIRALKTRRYTRRKPMEVQGYQQVTPAPAESGPSKRAQQMIEEAKRLAESQQMPAQTPDND
;
A
#
# COMPACT_ATOMS: atom_id res chain seq x y z
N MET A 1 -12.41 22.26 -2.01
CA MET A 1 -11.80 22.15 -0.67
C MET A 1 -12.21 20.81 -0.07
N THR A 2 -11.28 20.12 0.57
CA THR A 2 -11.56 18.89 1.31
C THR A 2 -12.28 19.22 2.63
N PRO A 3 -13.03 18.26 3.22
CA PRO A 3 -13.66 18.45 4.54
C PRO A 3 -12.63 18.78 5.64
N ALA A 4 -11.43 18.20 5.56
CA ALA A 4 -10.34 18.49 6.50
C ALA A 4 -9.85 19.94 6.37
N GLU A 5 -9.65 20.45 5.15
CA GLU A 5 -9.32 21.86 4.91
C GLU A 5 -10.41 22.78 5.46
N TYR A 6 -11.68 22.44 5.23
CA TYR A 6 -12.80 23.25 5.72
C TYR A 6 -12.83 23.31 7.26
N SER A 7 -12.64 22.17 7.93
CA SER A 7 -12.57 22.11 9.40
C SER A 7 -11.42 22.95 9.95
N ALA A 8 -10.25 22.90 9.33
CA ALA A 8 -9.09 23.68 9.77
C ALA A 8 -9.27 25.19 9.50
N LEU A 9 -9.84 25.57 8.35
CA LEU A 9 -10.14 26.98 8.04
C LEU A 9 -11.27 27.58 8.89
N ALA A 10 -12.18 26.74 9.40
CA ALA A 10 -13.23 27.14 10.33
C ALA A 10 -12.71 27.40 11.75
N HIS A 11 -11.43 27.13 12.03
CA HIS A 11 -10.86 27.31 13.35
C HIS A 11 -10.94 28.79 13.82
N PRO A 12 -11.44 29.07 15.03
CA PRO A 12 -11.76 30.43 15.48
C PRO A 12 -10.51 31.30 15.68
N ARG A 13 -9.32 30.72 15.85
CA ARG A 13 -8.06 31.47 16.00
C ARG A 13 -7.44 31.91 14.66
N LEU A 14 -7.93 31.39 13.54
CA LEU A 14 -7.34 31.69 12.23
C LEU A 14 -7.89 33.02 11.69
N SER A 15 -7.01 33.98 11.43
CA SER A 15 -7.38 35.32 10.98
C SER A 15 -8.00 35.31 9.57
N HIS A 16 -8.80 36.33 9.26
CA HIS A 16 -9.40 36.49 7.93
C HIS A 16 -8.36 36.62 6.81
N PRO A 17 -7.28 37.41 6.96
CA PRO A 17 -6.21 37.46 5.96
C PRO A 17 -5.54 36.09 5.75
N ALA A 18 -5.31 35.30 6.81
CA ALA A 18 -4.75 33.95 6.68
C ALA A 18 -5.68 33.02 5.89
N ARG A 19 -6.98 33.06 6.16
CA ARG A 19 -8.00 32.29 5.40
C ARG A 19 -8.00 32.68 3.92
N SER A 20 -7.98 33.98 3.61
CA SER A 20 -7.94 34.48 2.23
C SER A 20 -6.64 34.12 1.52
N LEU A 21 -5.50 34.23 2.21
CA LEU A 21 -4.19 33.87 1.69
C LEU A 21 -4.14 32.38 1.31
N TYR A 22 -4.63 31.51 2.19
CA TYR A 22 -4.67 30.08 1.94
C TYR A 22 -5.58 29.72 0.77
N THR A 23 -6.84 30.18 0.85
CA THR A 23 -7.90 29.75 -0.08
C THR A 23 -7.69 30.28 -1.49
N LEU A 24 -7.22 31.52 -1.64
CA LEU A 24 -7.10 32.18 -2.94
C LEU A 24 -5.70 32.08 -3.54
N GLN A 25 -4.63 32.08 -2.72
CA GLN A 25 -3.26 32.15 -3.22
C GLN A 25 -2.52 30.83 -3.08
N LEU A 26 -2.30 30.36 -1.85
CA LEU A 26 -1.44 29.19 -1.60
C LEU A 26 -2.00 27.92 -2.26
N ARG A 27 -3.32 27.70 -2.16
CA ARG A 27 -3.99 26.57 -2.80
C ARG A 27 -3.82 26.59 -4.32
N ARG A 28 -3.98 27.76 -4.94
CA ARG A 28 -3.82 27.95 -6.39
C ARG A 28 -2.39 27.62 -6.82
N LEU A 29 -1.39 28.13 -6.10
CA LEU A 29 0.03 27.88 -6.39
C LEU A 29 0.39 26.40 -6.41
N VAL A 30 -0.16 25.60 -5.49
CA VAL A 30 0.07 24.14 -5.45
C VAL A 30 -0.67 23.39 -6.55
N LEU A 31 -1.86 23.85 -6.96
CA LEU A 31 -2.63 23.22 -8.03
C LEU A 31 -2.07 23.54 -9.42
N GLU A 32 -1.52 24.74 -9.61
CA GLU A 32 -1.01 25.22 -10.90
C GLU A 32 0.47 24.94 -11.11
N ASN A 33 1.26 24.67 -10.06
CA ASN A 33 2.72 24.54 -10.14
C ASN A 33 3.27 23.34 -9.35
N GLN A 34 4.34 22.71 -9.83
CA GLN A 34 5.00 21.57 -9.14
C GLN A 34 6.00 22.01 -8.06
N LEU A 35 6.35 23.30 -7.96
CA LEU A 35 7.28 23.84 -6.97
C LEU A 35 6.67 25.04 -6.24
N ALA A 36 5.88 24.75 -5.22
CA ALA A 36 5.23 25.76 -4.38
C ALA A 36 6.26 26.43 -3.46
N ARG A 37 6.71 27.65 -3.81
CA ARG A 37 7.62 28.48 -2.99
C ARG A 37 6.91 29.75 -2.53
N LEU A 38 7.22 30.21 -1.32
CA LEU A 38 6.59 31.41 -0.75
C LEU A 38 7.21 32.69 -1.32
N ASN A 39 6.40 33.54 -1.96
CA ASN A 39 6.86 34.79 -2.56
C ASN A 39 6.24 36.01 -1.85
N TYR A 40 7.01 36.72 -1.03
CA TYR A 40 6.50 37.77 -0.15
C TYR A 40 5.92 38.97 -0.92
N PRO A 41 6.64 39.56 -1.90
CA PRO A 41 6.08 40.63 -2.73
C PRO A 41 4.77 40.26 -3.44
N GLU A 42 4.71 39.05 -3.98
CA GLU A 42 3.54 38.57 -4.72
C GLU A 42 2.35 38.31 -3.80
N LEU A 43 2.56 37.59 -2.70
CA LEU A 43 1.51 37.25 -1.73
C LEU A 43 1.02 38.48 -0.96
N GLY A 44 1.93 39.40 -0.61
CA GLY A 44 1.57 40.67 0.03
C GLY A 44 0.75 41.55 -0.89
N ARG A 45 1.12 41.66 -2.18
CA ARG A 45 0.31 42.37 -3.19
C ARG A 45 -1.04 41.70 -3.41
N ALA A 46 -1.11 40.37 -3.39
CA ALA A 46 -2.34 39.63 -3.60
C ALA A 46 -3.34 39.80 -2.44
N LEU A 47 -2.86 40.12 -1.24
CA LEU A 47 -3.69 40.46 -0.08
C LEU A 47 -4.06 41.96 -0.01
N ALA A 48 -3.34 42.83 -0.73
CA ALA A 48 -3.56 44.26 -0.67
C ALA A 48 -4.90 44.66 -1.32
N VAL A 49 -5.64 45.53 -0.65
CA VAL A 49 -6.86 46.15 -1.16
C VAL A 49 -6.53 47.58 -1.56
N VAL A 50 -6.61 47.86 -2.86
CA VAL A 50 -6.34 49.18 -3.43
C VAL A 50 -7.56 50.06 -3.20
N ASP A 51 -7.36 51.24 -2.63
CA ASP A 51 -8.37 52.28 -2.52
C ASP A 51 -7.85 53.58 -3.15
N PRO A 52 -8.36 53.96 -4.33
CA PRO A 52 -7.96 55.20 -4.98
C PRO A 52 -8.31 56.48 -4.20
N GLY A 53 -9.22 56.39 -3.22
CA GLY A 53 -9.64 57.52 -2.39
C GLY A 53 -8.76 57.75 -1.15
N ASP A 54 -7.91 56.78 -0.80
CA ASP A 54 -6.98 56.89 0.33
C ASP A 54 -5.68 57.56 -0.13
N PRO A 55 -5.11 58.54 0.60
CA PRO A 55 -3.83 59.16 0.27
C PRO A 55 -2.65 58.15 0.18
N CYS A 56 -2.75 57.00 0.83
CA CYS A 56 -1.76 55.93 0.74
C CYS A 56 -2.03 54.95 -0.42
N GLY A 57 -3.18 55.05 -1.10
CA GLY A 57 -3.58 54.23 -2.24
C GLY A 57 -4.07 52.82 -1.90
N PHE A 58 -4.06 52.43 -0.63
CA PHE A 58 -4.48 51.12 -0.15
C PHE A 58 -5.32 51.26 1.11
N SER A 59 -6.46 50.56 1.17
CA SER A 59 -7.27 50.44 2.39
C SER A 59 -6.82 49.29 3.29
N PHE A 60 -6.10 48.30 2.73
CA PHE A 60 -5.48 47.21 3.47
C PHE A 60 -4.21 46.73 2.77
N GLN A 61 -3.14 46.54 3.53
CA GLN A 61 -1.88 45.96 3.05
C GLN A 61 -1.20 45.20 4.19
N VAL A 62 -0.49 44.13 3.86
CA VAL A 62 0.36 43.40 4.80
C VAL A 62 1.83 43.65 4.52
N ASN A 63 2.61 43.84 5.58
CA ASN A 63 4.06 43.90 5.48
C ASN A 63 4.69 42.50 5.63
N ALA A 64 6.01 42.40 5.45
CA ALA A 64 6.72 41.12 5.51
C ALA A 64 6.55 40.39 6.86
N ARG A 65 6.59 41.13 7.98
CA ARG A 65 6.44 40.57 9.33
C ARG A 65 5.04 40.01 9.55
N GLN A 66 4.01 40.77 9.17
CA GLN A 66 2.62 40.32 9.23
C GLN A 66 2.42 39.10 8.35
N LEU A 67 3.05 39.05 7.17
CA LEU A 67 2.99 37.88 6.31
C LEU A 67 3.59 36.64 6.99
N THR A 68 4.72 36.79 7.69
CA THR A 68 5.29 35.72 8.53
C THR A 68 4.30 35.25 9.60
N GLU A 69 3.71 36.18 10.35
CA GLU A 69 2.72 35.88 11.40
C GLU A 69 1.50 35.12 10.82
N LEU A 70 1.04 35.49 9.62
CA LEU A 70 -0.03 34.75 8.93
C LEU A 70 0.38 33.33 8.51
N PHE A 71 1.65 33.12 8.14
CA PHE A 71 2.16 31.77 7.85
C PHE A 71 2.24 30.92 9.12
N ASP A 72 2.67 31.52 10.24
CA ASP A 72 2.70 30.85 11.54
C ASP A 72 1.31 30.39 11.96
N GLU A 73 0.30 31.26 11.81
CA GLU A 73 -1.10 30.91 12.06
C GLU A 73 -1.56 29.71 11.20
N LEU A 74 -1.19 29.70 9.92
CA LEU A 74 -1.54 28.61 9.00
C LEU A 74 -0.80 27.31 9.33
N MET A 75 0.43 27.39 9.83
CA MET A 75 1.20 26.25 10.31
C MET A 75 0.61 25.68 11.60
N GLU A 76 0.22 26.52 12.55
CA GLU A 76 -0.45 26.11 13.79
C GLU A 76 -1.78 25.40 13.50
N ALA A 77 -2.53 25.89 12.48
CA ALA A 77 -3.76 25.25 12.02
C ALA A 77 -3.55 23.95 11.20
N GLY A 78 -2.30 23.56 10.93
CA GLY A 78 -1.95 22.39 10.12
C GLY A 78 -2.30 22.53 8.63
N LEU A 79 -2.60 23.76 8.17
CA LEU A 79 -2.95 24.06 6.78
C LEU A 79 -1.71 24.19 5.91
N LEU A 80 -0.62 24.74 6.47
CA LEU A 80 0.64 25.01 5.80
C LEU A 80 1.78 24.24 6.48
N GLN A 81 2.71 23.73 5.68
CA GLN A 81 3.98 23.21 6.16
C GLN A 81 5.10 23.83 5.32
N VAL A 82 6.02 24.53 5.96
CA VAL A 82 7.17 25.18 5.29
C VAL A 82 8.44 24.41 5.61
N GLU A 83 9.22 24.09 4.59
CA GLU A 83 10.55 23.49 4.75
C GLU A 83 11.57 24.61 4.92
N ALA A 84 11.57 25.23 6.11
CA ALA A 84 12.48 26.29 6.50
C ALA A 84 13.61 25.76 7.40
N GLN A 85 14.74 26.47 7.42
CA GLN A 85 15.78 26.22 8.42
C GLN A 85 15.27 26.65 9.80
N PRO A 86 15.66 25.95 10.89
CA PRO A 86 15.10 26.14 12.23
C PRO A 86 15.34 27.53 12.85
N GLU A 87 16.22 28.36 12.27
CA GLU A 87 16.55 29.71 12.74
C GLU A 87 16.15 30.82 11.75
N SER A 88 15.38 30.50 10.71
CA SER A 88 14.96 31.52 9.73
C SER A 88 13.88 32.46 10.31
N GLU A 89 14.16 33.77 10.32
CA GLU A 89 13.21 34.81 10.73
C GLU A 89 12.06 35.04 9.72
N HIS A 90 12.21 34.53 8.50
CA HIS A 90 11.23 34.66 7.42
C HIS A 90 11.29 33.45 6.49
N TYR A 91 10.22 33.28 5.71
CA TYR A 91 9.99 32.11 4.86
C TYR A 91 10.08 32.41 3.37
N HIS A 92 10.66 33.56 2.98
CA HIS A 92 10.72 33.93 1.56
C HIS A 92 11.54 32.91 0.76
N GLN A 93 10.97 32.46 -0.36
CA GLN A 93 11.49 31.46 -1.27
C GLN A 93 11.60 30.03 -0.70
N CYS A 94 11.20 29.82 0.55
CA CYS A 94 11.12 28.47 1.12
C CYS A 94 10.05 27.65 0.38
N PRO A 95 10.34 26.38 0.07
CA PRO A 95 9.34 25.47 -0.43
C PRO A 95 8.32 25.18 0.67
N PHE A 96 7.08 24.98 0.27
CA PHE A 96 6.00 24.66 1.18
C PHE A 96 5.10 23.57 0.63
N GLN A 97 4.35 22.95 1.52
CA GLN A 97 3.36 21.95 1.24
C GLN A 97 2.05 22.32 1.94
N LEU A 98 0.94 21.83 1.40
CA LEU A 98 -0.39 21.98 1.99
C LEU A 98 -0.90 20.58 2.35
N PRO A 99 -0.59 20.08 3.56
CA PRO A 99 -0.84 18.68 3.92
C PRO A 99 -2.30 18.26 3.74
N LEU A 100 -3.25 19.15 4.07
CA LEU A 100 -4.68 18.88 3.97
C LEU A 100 -5.23 18.94 2.53
N LEU A 101 -4.48 19.55 1.61
CA LEU A 101 -4.79 19.56 0.18
C LEU A 101 -4.28 18.29 -0.51
N THR A 102 -3.07 17.86 -0.16
CA THR A 102 -2.42 16.66 -0.74
C THR A 102 -2.84 15.37 -0.06
N GLN A 103 -3.41 15.45 1.14
CA GLN A 103 -4.06 14.32 1.80
C GLN A 103 -5.11 13.78 0.84
N LYS A 104 -4.79 12.65 0.19
CA LYS A 104 -5.75 11.87 -0.61
C LYS A 104 -6.89 11.53 0.32
N LEU A 105 -7.94 12.35 0.31
CA LEU A 105 -9.17 12.01 0.97
C LEU A 105 -9.59 10.70 0.29
N ARG A 106 -9.60 9.60 1.05
CA ARG A 106 -10.33 8.40 0.61
C ARG A 106 -11.70 8.91 0.24
N SER A 107 -12.00 8.94 -1.06
CA SER A 107 -13.28 9.42 -1.53
C SER A 107 -14.33 8.58 -0.79
N PRO A 108 -15.32 9.18 -0.13
CA PRO A 108 -16.44 8.40 0.40
C PRO A 108 -17.22 7.74 -0.74
N LEU A 109 -17.00 8.19 -1.99
CA LEU A 109 -17.54 7.52 -3.16
C LEU A 109 -16.75 6.24 -3.41
N PRO A 110 -17.43 5.09 -3.51
CA PRO A 110 -16.77 3.84 -3.85
C PRO A 110 -16.01 4.01 -5.16
N GLU A 111 -14.75 3.61 -5.17
CA GLU A 111 -13.96 3.61 -6.39
C GLU A 111 -14.67 2.79 -7.47
N ARG A 112 -14.60 3.28 -8.72
CA ARG A 112 -15.27 2.60 -9.83
C ARG A 112 -14.68 1.20 -9.95
N PRO A 113 -15.53 0.15 -9.91
CA PRO A 113 -15.04 -1.22 -9.99
C PRO A 113 -14.47 -1.48 -11.39
N PHE A 114 -13.43 -2.30 -11.45
CA PHE A 114 -12.71 -2.62 -12.67
C PHE A 114 -12.40 -4.11 -12.75
N GLN A 115 -12.27 -4.62 -13.98
CA GLN A 115 -11.77 -5.97 -14.26
C GLN A 115 -10.27 -6.04 -13.99
N MET A 116 -9.76 -7.20 -13.54
CA MET A 116 -8.34 -7.38 -13.33
C MET A 116 -7.51 -7.04 -14.58
N HIS A 117 -6.32 -6.47 -14.40
CA HIS A 117 -5.40 -6.13 -15.48
C HIS A 117 -3.95 -6.44 -15.12
N LEU A 118 -3.06 -6.53 -16.12
CA LEU A 118 -1.67 -6.99 -15.96
C LEU A 118 -0.81 -6.05 -15.09
N GLN A 119 -1.12 -4.75 -15.14
CA GLN A 119 -0.41 -3.71 -14.40
C GLN A 119 -0.97 -3.52 -12.98
N TRP A 120 -1.95 -4.33 -12.56
CA TRP A 120 -2.52 -4.21 -11.23
C TRP A 120 -1.45 -4.42 -10.16
N ARG A 121 -1.45 -3.56 -9.16
CA ARG A 121 -0.58 -3.64 -7.98
C ARG A 121 -1.41 -3.30 -6.75
N PRO A 122 -1.15 -3.97 -5.60
CA PRO A 122 -1.78 -3.59 -4.35
C PRO A 122 -1.25 -2.22 -3.87
N ASP A 123 -2.08 -1.48 -3.15
CA ASP A 123 -1.68 -0.18 -2.61
C ASP A 123 -0.74 -0.32 -1.41
N GLU A 124 -0.09 0.79 -1.04
CA GLU A 124 0.76 0.90 0.15
C GLU A 124 0.03 0.53 1.45
N GLU A 125 -1.31 0.56 1.46
CA GLU A 125 -2.14 0.15 2.60
C GLU A 125 -2.28 -1.37 2.77
N LEU A 126 -1.82 -2.19 1.82
CA LEU A 126 -1.93 -3.66 1.89
C LEU A 126 -1.45 -4.25 3.22
N PRO A 127 -0.29 -3.85 3.80
CA PRO A 127 0.17 -4.40 5.07
C PRO A 127 -0.75 -4.06 6.24
N ALA A 128 -1.33 -2.85 6.24
CA ALA A 128 -2.30 -2.45 7.25
C ALA A 128 -3.60 -3.26 7.13
N LEU A 129 -4.09 -3.41 5.90
CA LEU A 129 -5.28 -4.20 5.61
C LEU A 129 -5.10 -5.69 5.93
N ALA A 130 -3.92 -6.24 5.66
CA ALA A 130 -3.56 -7.62 5.99
C ALA A 130 -3.60 -7.85 7.50
N ARG A 131 -3.05 -6.93 8.31
CA ARG A 131 -3.11 -7.01 9.78
C ARG A 131 -4.55 -7.02 10.30
N LEU A 132 -5.42 -6.19 9.74
CA LEU A 132 -6.86 -6.18 10.07
C LEU A 132 -7.52 -7.53 9.74
N CYS A 133 -7.08 -8.20 8.68
CA CYS A 133 -7.54 -9.54 8.29
C CYS A 133 -6.87 -10.68 9.08
N GLY A 134 -6.06 -10.37 10.10
CA GLY A 134 -5.32 -11.35 10.90
C GLY A 134 -4.11 -11.97 10.20
N VAL A 135 -3.56 -11.31 9.18
CA VAL A 135 -2.35 -11.72 8.45
C VAL A 135 -1.19 -10.84 8.90
N ILE A 136 -0.26 -11.40 9.69
CA ILE A 136 0.82 -10.65 10.36
C ILE A 136 1.88 -10.14 9.37
N ASP A 137 2.26 -10.99 8.41
CA ASP A 137 3.21 -10.65 7.37
C ASP A 137 2.45 -10.50 6.05
N ALA A 138 2.52 -9.36 5.37
CA ALA A 138 1.86 -9.15 4.07
C ALA A 138 2.81 -9.30 2.88
N SER A 139 4.05 -9.77 3.10
CA SER A 139 5.01 -9.99 2.03
C SER A 139 4.46 -10.96 0.97
N TYR A 140 4.72 -10.63 -0.29
CA TYR A 140 4.36 -11.40 -1.47
C TYR A 140 5.51 -11.36 -2.49
N SER A 141 5.68 -12.41 -3.29
CA SER A 141 6.60 -12.42 -4.42
C SER A 141 5.91 -11.96 -5.72
N GLU A 142 6.68 -11.60 -6.75
CA GLU A 142 6.10 -11.32 -8.08
C GLU A 142 5.38 -12.54 -8.67
N GLU A 143 5.77 -13.75 -8.31
CA GLU A 143 5.04 -14.98 -8.67
C GLU A 143 3.64 -15.02 -8.05
N ASP A 144 3.51 -14.64 -6.78
CA ASP A 144 2.23 -14.60 -6.06
C ASP A 144 1.26 -13.61 -6.70
N LEU A 145 1.80 -12.46 -7.06
CA LEU A 145 1.07 -11.43 -7.76
C LEU A 145 0.67 -11.90 -9.16
N GLY A 146 1.60 -12.49 -9.91
CA GLY A 146 1.35 -13.01 -11.25
C GLY A 146 0.28 -14.11 -11.28
N GLU A 147 0.34 -15.05 -10.34
CA GLU A 147 -0.67 -16.13 -10.20
C GLU A 147 -2.06 -15.55 -9.91
N PHE A 148 -2.14 -14.56 -9.00
CA PHE A 148 -3.40 -13.90 -8.67
C PHE A 148 -3.98 -13.14 -9.87
N ILE A 149 -3.16 -12.35 -10.56
CA ILE A 149 -3.57 -11.60 -11.75
C ILE A 149 -4.04 -12.57 -12.84
N ALA A 150 -3.29 -13.65 -13.11
CA ALA A 150 -3.65 -14.64 -14.12
C ALA A 150 -4.98 -15.33 -13.82
N TYR A 151 -5.22 -15.70 -12.56
CA TYR A 151 -6.47 -16.33 -12.13
C TYR A 151 -7.70 -15.43 -12.40
N TRP A 152 -7.58 -14.12 -12.12
CA TRP A 152 -8.70 -13.19 -12.31
C TRP A 152 -8.79 -12.62 -13.73
N LEU A 153 -7.70 -12.60 -14.50
CA LEU A 153 -7.75 -12.32 -15.94
C LEU A 153 -8.58 -13.36 -16.70
N GLY A 154 -8.61 -14.62 -16.23
CA GLY A 154 -9.50 -15.65 -16.75
C GLY A 154 -10.98 -15.46 -16.41
N ARG A 155 -11.35 -14.42 -15.66
CA ARG A 155 -12.71 -14.13 -15.16
C ARG A 155 -13.10 -12.67 -15.42
N PRO A 156 -13.21 -12.25 -16.70
CA PRO A 156 -13.48 -10.86 -17.06
C PRO A 156 -14.87 -10.36 -16.60
N GLU A 157 -15.76 -11.25 -16.19
CA GLU A 157 -17.07 -10.91 -15.61
C GLU A 157 -16.99 -10.29 -14.21
N VAL A 158 -15.84 -10.35 -13.55
CA VAL A 158 -15.65 -9.90 -12.17
C VAL A 158 -15.12 -8.47 -12.15
N PHE A 159 -15.95 -7.55 -11.65
CA PHE A 159 -15.61 -6.15 -11.44
C PHE A 159 -15.57 -5.86 -9.95
N ASP A 160 -14.41 -5.42 -9.46
CA ASP A 160 -14.21 -5.08 -8.06
C ASP A 160 -13.45 -3.76 -7.95
N SER A 161 -13.64 -3.07 -6.84
CA SER A 161 -12.81 -1.92 -6.45
C SER A 161 -11.40 -2.36 -6.06
N GLN A 162 -10.46 -1.41 -6.04
CA GLN A 162 -9.08 -1.67 -5.60
C GLN A 162 -9.04 -2.33 -4.21
N HIS A 163 -9.88 -1.84 -3.30
CA HIS A 163 -10.00 -2.39 -1.95
C HIS A 163 -10.48 -3.86 -1.94
N GLN A 164 -11.47 -4.20 -2.77
CA GLN A 164 -11.96 -5.57 -2.89
C GLN A 164 -10.91 -6.49 -3.51
N TRP A 165 -10.15 -6.02 -4.51
CA TRP A 165 -9.02 -6.76 -5.06
C TRP A 165 -7.93 -7.01 -4.03
N MET A 166 -7.56 -6.00 -3.23
CA MET A 166 -6.62 -6.17 -2.11
C MET A 166 -7.11 -7.20 -1.09
N LEU A 167 -8.39 -7.16 -0.69
CA LEU A 167 -8.97 -8.15 0.23
C LEU A 167 -8.92 -9.58 -0.33
N LYS A 168 -9.24 -9.75 -1.61
CA LYS A 168 -9.13 -11.03 -2.32
C LYS A 168 -7.68 -11.51 -2.38
N PHE A 169 -6.74 -10.60 -2.63
CA PHE A 169 -5.32 -10.91 -2.67
C PHE A 169 -4.79 -11.35 -1.30
N ILE A 170 -5.12 -10.63 -0.23
CA ILE A 170 -4.79 -11.02 1.15
C ILE A 170 -5.33 -12.42 1.46
N ARG A 171 -6.56 -12.73 1.02
CA ARG A 171 -7.15 -14.06 1.20
C ARG A 171 -6.37 -15.13 0.42
N ALA A 172 -5.93 -14.85 -0.81
CA ALA A 172 -5.11 -15.76 -1.60
C ALA A 172 -3.75 -16.05 -0.93
N LEU A 173 -3.07 -15.00 -0.45
CA LEU A 173 -1.80 -15.12 0.29
C LEU A 173 -1.98 -15.97 1.55
N LYS A 174 -3.07 -15.75 2.30
CA LYS A 174 -3.42 -16.53 3.48
C LYS A 174 -3.57 -18.02 3.14
N THR A 175 -4.41 -18.36 2.16
CA THR A 175 -4.64 -19.75 1.72
C THR A 175 -3.34 -20.45 1.32
N ARG A 176 -2.52 -19.80 0.49
CA ARG A 176 -1.24 -20.37 0.03
C ARG A 176 -0.31 -20.72 1.19
N ARG A 177 -0.23 -19.86 2.21
CA ARG A 177 0.63 -20.11 3.39
C ARG A 177 0.14 -21.29 4.22
N TYR A 178 -1.18 -21.48 4.35
CA TYR A 178 -1.71 -22.68 4.98
C TYR A 178 -1.36 -23.94 4.17
N THR A 179 -1.47 -23.91 2.85
CA THR A 179 -1.11 -25.06 2.00
C THR A 179 0.39 -25.39 2.05
N ARG A 180 1.27 -24.37 2.13
CA ARG A 180 2.72 -24.57 2.24
C ARG A 180 3.15 -25.07 3.61
N ARG A 181 2.41 -24.75 4.67
CA ARG A 181 2.60 -25.36 5.99
C ARG A 181 2.06 -26.78 5.96
N LYS A 182 2.88 -27.74 5.53
CA LYS A 182 2.58 -29.17 5.73
C LYS A 182 2.22 -29.40 7.20
N PRO A 183 1.13 -30.12 7.52
CA PRO A 183 0.87 -30.50 8.90
C PRO A 183 2.07 -31.33 9.37
N MET A 184 2.73 -30.84 10.41
CA MET A 184 3.75 -31.60 11.11
C MET A 184 3.04 -32.81 11.71
N GLU A 185 3.32 -34.02 11.22
CA GLU A 185 2.81 -35.24 11.85
C GLU A 185 3.42 -35.34 13.24
N VAL A 186 2.57 -35.15 14.27
CA VAL A 186 2.96 -35.30 15.67
C VAL A 186 2.90 -36.79 16.00
N GLN A 187 4.01 -37.51 15.82
CA GLN A 187 4.22 -38.80 16.50
C GLN A 187 4.82 -38.53 17.88
N GLY A 188 3.95 -38.32 18.88
CA GLY A 188 4.36 -38.12 20.29
C GLY A 188 4.98 -36.75 20.62
N TYR A 189 5.65 -36.65 21.77
CA TYR A 189 6.19 -35.40 22.34
C TYR A 189 7.51 -34.91 21.70
N GLN A 190 8.00 -35.54 20.64
CA GLN A 190 9.32 -35.20 20.09
C GLN A 190 9.20 -34.67 18.66
N GLN A 191 9.47 -33.37 18.53
CA GLN A 191 9.65 -32.72 17.24
C GLN A 191 11.02 -33.11 16.68
N VAL A 192 11.06 -34.04 15.73
CA VAL A 192 12.29 -34.41 15.02
C VAL A 192 12.24 -33.84 13.60
N THR A 193 13.29 -33.11 13.21
CA THR A 193 13.50 -32.65 11.83
C THR A 193 13.56 -33.89 10.92
N PRO A 194 12.72 -34.01 9.89
CA PRO A 194 12.77 -35.20 9.04
C PRO A 194 14.12 -35.23 8.30
N ALA A 195 14.85 -36.33 8.49
CA ALA A 195 16.04 -36.64 7.72
C ALA A 195 15.69 -36.73 6.22
N PRO A 196 16.64 -36.44 5.31
CA PRO A 196 16.43 -36.62 3.88
C PRO A 196 15.93 -38.04 3.61
N ALA A 197 14.81 -38.15 2.90
CA ALA A 197 14.20 -39.43 2.59
C ALA A 197 15.22 -40.33 1.90
N GLU A 198 15.68 -41.39 2.59
CA GLU A 198 16.39 -42.47 1.94
C GLU A 198 15.42 -43.10 0.95
N SER A 199 15.67 -42.86 -0.34
CA SER A 199 14.95 -43.43 -1.47
C SER A 199 15.29 -44.93 -1.59
N GLY A 200 14.84 -45.71 -0.62
CA GLY A 200 14.87 -47.16 -0.62
C GLY A 200 13.43 -47.71 -0.65
N PRO A 201 13.18 -48.80 -1.38
CA PRO A 201 11.88 -49.46 -1.32
C PRO A 201 11.57 -49.88 0.13
N SER A 202 10.36 -49.58 0.59
CA SER A 202 9.85 -49.96 1.92
C SER A 202 10.12 -51.45 2.22
N LYS A 203 10.35 -51.81 3.49
CA LYS A 203 10.55 -53.22 3.93
C LYS A 203 9.50 -54.18 3.37
N ARG A 204 8.25 -53.73 3.24
CA ARG A 204 7.16 -54.52 2.67
C ARG A 204 7.32 -54.74 1.16
N ALA A 205 7.83 -53.74 0.45
CA ALA A 205 8.13 -53.85 -0.98
C ALA A 205 9.31 -54.80 -1.23
N GLN A 206 10.33 -54.80 -0.37
CA GLN A 206 11.45 -55.75 -0.45
C GLN A 206 10.97 -57.20 -0.26
N GLN A 207 10.11 -57.45 0.72
CA GLN A 207 9.52 -58.78 0.96
C GLN A 207 8.72 -59.29 -0.24
N MET A 208 7.92 -58.43 -0.87
CA MET A 208 7.12 -58.80 -2.04
C MET A 208 8.00 -59.15 -3.25
N ILE A 209 9.14 -58.46 -3.43
CA ILE A 209 10.10 -58.74 -4.51
C ILE A 209 10.77 -60.10 -4.28
N GLU A 210 11.11 -60.41 -3.03
CA GLU A 210 11.77 -61.66 -2.66
C GLU A 210 10.84 -62.87 -2.82
N GLU A 211 9.58 -62.72 -2.42
CA GLU A 211 8.53 -63.74 -2.57
C GLU A 211 8.22 -64.00 -4.06
N ALA A 212 8.11 -62.94 -4.87
CA ALA A 212 7.92 -63.05 -6.32
C ALA A 212 9.09 -63.79 -7.00
N LYS A 213 10.32 -63.56 -6.54
CA LYS A 213 11.51 -64.24 -7.08
C LYS A 213 11.51 -65.74 -6.77
N ARG A 214 11.14 -66.15 -5.55
CA ARG A 214 11.02 -67.58 -5.19
C ARG A 214 9.96 -68.30 -6.01
N LEU A 215 8.83 -67.64 -6.28
CA LEU A 215 7.77 -68.22 -7.10
C LEU A 215 8.22 -68.42 -8.55
N ALA A 216 8.97 -67.47 -9.12
CA ALA A 216 9.54 -67.60 -10.46
C ALA A 216 10.56 -68.76 -10.56
N GLU A 217 11.44 -68.91 -9.56
CA GLU A 217 12.41 -70.01 -9.50
C GLU A 217 11.72 -71.38 -9.37
N SER A 218 10.60 -71.46 -8.64
CA SER A 218 9.80 -72.69 -8.52
C SER A 218 9.07 -73.08 -9.80
N GLN A 219 8.76 -72.12 -10.68
CA GLN A 219 8.13 -72.38 -11.98
C GLN A 219 9.12 -72.72 -13.09
N GLN A 220 10.42 -72.50 -12.88
CA GLN A 220 11.48 -72.71 -13.87
C GLN A 220 12.26 -74.03 -13.75
N MET A 221 11.87 -74.96 -12.86
CA MET A 221 12.41 -76.32 -12.88
C MET A 221 11.66 -77.19 -13.91
N PRO A 222 12.27 -77.56 -15.06
CA PRO A 222 11.66 -78.47 -16.00
C PRO A 222 11.62 -79.90 -15.42
N ALA A 223 10.49 -80.57 -15.61
CA ALA A 223 10.33 -81.99 -15.35
C ALA A 223 11.35 -82.79 -16.17
N GLN A 224 12.37 -83.34 -15.51
CA GLN A 224 13.15 -84.45 -16.04
C GLN A 224 12.25 -85.69 -15.99
N THR A 225 11.70 -86.10 -17.14
CA THR A 225 11.24 -87.48 -17.33
C THR A 225 12.40 -88.30 -17.87
N PRO A 226 12.69 -89.47 -17.26
CA PRO A 226 13.87 -90.26 -17.55
C PRO A 226 13.74 -91.06 -18.85
N ASP A 227 14.91 -91.32 -19.42
CA ASP A 227 15.20 -92.34 -20.43
C ASP A 227 14.86 -93.74 -19.87
N ASN A 228 14.11 -94.57 -20.62
CA ASN A 228 14.26 -96.03 -20.56
C ASN A 228 13.51 -96.77 -21.70
N ASP A 229 14.30 -97.55 -22.44
CA ASP A 229 14.04 -98.74 -23.29
C ASP A 229 13.07 -98.68 -24.49
#